data_AF-A0A9P9LVY8-F1
#
_entry.id   AF-A0A9P9LVY8-F1
#
_cell.length_a   1.000
_cell.length_b   1.000
_cell.length_c   1.000
_cell.angle_alpha   90.00
_cell.angle_beta   90.00
_cell.angle_gamma   90.00
#
_symmetry.space_group_name_H-M   'P 1'
#
loop_
_entity.id
_entity.type
_entity.pdbx_description
1 polymer ?
#
loop_
_entity_poly.entity_id
_entity_poly.type
_entity_poly.pdbx_seq_one_letter_code
_entity_poly.pdbx_strand_id
1 'polypeptide(L)'
;MAQSKQTPPRFFGYPRAVEAPAIPYKKKDDANPVFTGVLLLIGAWIVSKIEFLQRTLWANAGFNGLRGLPYLKDYPERWDPTVIPISDCGCTSEPNDVNSESFHIVPEKVAGRYRSVAEYHAMYLSGELTPLAVVESLLPLIQRDVSPKSHHSIAFIDSNIEEIIEEAKASTLRYKNGTSIGIMDGIPTAIKDETDVAGYRTRNGRKPNNEFFKIAEKSSWPVQTLKNAGGIVIGKLNMHELGADTTNNNPYWGTPRNPHNDQYYTGGSSGGAGYVVSAGLVPFAIGADGGGSIRIPSSFCGIYGLKPSHNRLEDLGSTVTVSGPLAATISDLEVAYRIMANPDPSDPTCSLFAKPCSKASAHRPKIIGIYREWFERADPAVLKLCNEVVAYYRKELGYEVVDVTIPYAPEGQLAHAFTILSEMAVRARAKPSNPSNWLAELNPANQVLLAVGAQTPAQDYLLAQQLRNMLMQHLAFLYQKYPGLVIVTPTSPMAGWPIASEGDLKYGITDGNTSIRNMEYVWLANFCGNPAISCPVGYVEPTKGKGSVPVGIMAMGEWGAELGLLEWGRECERWLNEVTPSGRKQPGNWEDVVVNAKGKMVS
;
A
#
# COMPACT_ATOMS: atom_id res chain seq x y z
N MET A 1 -28.83 -33.83 -3.32
CA MET A 1 -28.71 -32.38 -3.58
C MET A 1 -27.68 -32.19 -4.66
N ALA A 2 -28.07 -31.66 -5.82
CA ALA A 2 -27.13 -31.40 -6.90
C ALA A 2 -26.19 -30.26 -6.49
N GLN A 3 -24.89 -30.54 -6.38
CA GLN A 3 -23.88 -29.49 -6.31
C GLN A 3 -24.04 -28.61 -7.56
N SER A 4 -24.44 -27.35 -7.39
CA SER A 4 -24.39 -26.40 -8.50
C SER A 4 -22.94 -26.32 -8.95
N LYS A 5 -22.62 -26.85 -10.13
CA LYS A 5 -21.32 -26.60 -10.76
C LYS A 5 -21.23 -25.10 -10.96
N GLN A 6 -20.47 -24.40 -10.12
CA GLN A 6 -20.17 -22.99 -10.32
C GLN A 6 -19.43 -22.89 -11.66
N THR A 7 -19.96 -22.11 -12.60
CA THR A 7 -19.28 -21.77 -13.84
C THR A 7 -17.97 -21.06 -13.47
N PRO A 8 -16.82 -21.41 -14.08
CA PRO A 8 -15.57 -20.72 -13.79
C PRO A 8 -15.70 -19.22 -14.09
N PRO A 9 -15.07 -18.35 -13.28
CA PRO A 9 -15.15 -16.90 -13.49
C PRO A 9 -14.63 -16.53 -14.87
N ARG A 10 -15.34 -15.63 -15.54
CA ARG A 10 -14.93 -15.08 -16.84
C ARG A 10 -14.14 -13.80 -16.62
N PHE A 11 -13.16 -13.58 -17.48
CA PHE A 11 -12.26 -12.43 -17.37
C PHE A 11 -12.04 -11.78 -18.74
N PHE A 12 -11.90 -10.46 -18.75
CA PHE A 12 -11.34 -9.72 -19.86
C PHE A 12 -9.84 -9.53 -19.62
N GLY A 13 -9.01 -9.77 -20.65
CA GLY A 13 -7.55 -9.63 -20.57
C GLY A 13 -6.81 -10.75 -19.84
N TYR A 14 -7.47 -11.85 -19.48
CA TYR A 14 -6.81 -12.97 -18.77
C TYR A 14 -5.67 -13.58 -19.61
N PRO A 15 -4.45 -13.72 -19.06
CA PRO A 15 -3.33 -14.30 -19.80
C PRO A 15 -3.58 -15.77 -20.13
N ARG A 16 -3.00 -16.26 -21.24
CA ARG A 16 -3.00 -17.69 -21.54
C ARG A 16 -2.32 -18.44 -20.39
N ALA A 17 -2.96 -19.45 -19.83
CA ALA A 17 -2.35 -20.30 -18.82
C ALA A 17 -1.28 -21.20 -19.44
N VAL A 18 -0.01 -20.87 -19.22
CA VAL A 18 1.15 -21.63 -19.70
C VAL A 18 2.16 -21.74 -18.57
N GLU A 19 2.53 -22.95 -18.20
CA GLU A 19 3.64 -23.17 -17.27
C GLU A 19 4.94 -22.68 -17.91
N ALA A 20 5.62 -21.75 -17.26
CA ALA A 20 6.92 -21.28 -17.72
C ALA A 20 8.00 -22.36 -17.47
N PRO A 21 9.15 -22.27 -18.17
CA PRO A 21 10.29 -23.15 -17.92
C PRO A 21 10.72 -23.11 -16.44
N ALA A 22 11.14 -24.26 -15.93
CA ALA A 22 11.66 -24.36 -14.56
C ALA A 22 13.02 -23.64 -14.45
N ILE A 23 13.00 -22.42 -13.89
CA ILE A 23 14.20 -21.62 -13.63
C ILE A 23 14.49 -21.65 -12.12
N PRO A 24 15.64 -22.21 -11.68
CA PRO A 24 16.01 -22.21 -10.27
C PRO A 24 16.18 -20.80 -9.71
N TYR A 25 15.80 -20.58 -8.45
CA TYR A 25 16.06 -19.32 -7.76
C TYR A 25 17.57 -19.11 -7.61
N LYS A 26 18.11 -18.02 -8.17
CA LYS A 26 19.51 -17.61 -8.02
C LYS A 26 19.59 -16.10 -7.88
N LYS A 27 19.83 -15.62 -6.65
CA LYS A 27 20.10 -14.22 -6.37
C LYS A 27 21.51 -14.09 -5.80
N LYS A 28 22.29 -13.15 -6.34
CA LYS A 28 23.57 -12.74 -5.75
C LYS A 28 23.32 -11.50 -4.90
N ASP A 29 24.11 -11.35 -3.85
CA ASP A 29 24.07 -10.12 -3.07
C ASP A 29 24.67 -8.97 -3.90
N ASP A 30 23.94 -7.87 -3.99
CA ASP A 30 24.38 -6.68 -4.69
C ASP A 30 25.39 -5.92 -3.83
N ALA A 31 26.41 -5.33 -4.47
CA ALA A 31 27.45 -4.54 -3.80
C ALA A 31 27.44 -3.08 -4.29
N ASN A 32 26.28 -2.44 -4.24
CA ASN A 32 26.14 -1.04 -4.63
C ASN A 32 26.57 -0.09 -3.49
N PRO A 33 27.17 1.07 -3.81
CA PRO A 33 27.55 2.06 -2.81
C PRO A 33 26.33 2.69 -2.15
N VAL A 34 26.39 2.87 -0.84
CA VAL A 34 25.41 3.64 -0.06
C VAL A 34 25.90 5.08 0.06
N PHE A 35 25.09 6.05 -0.35
CA PHE A 35 25.41 7.48 -0.15
C PHE A 35 24.48 8.10 0.87
N THR A 36 25.06 8.74 1.89
CA THR A 36 24.34 9.47 2.95
C THR A 36 25.02 10.80 3.26
N GLY A 37 24.31 11.66 3.99
CA GLY A 37 24.87 12.92 4.50
C GLY A 37 25.45 13.84 3.41
N VAL A 38 26.62 14.42 3.69
CA VAL A 38 27.28 15.35 2.74
C VAL A 38 27.74 14.65 1.46
N LEU A 39 28.15 13.38 1.54
CA LEU A 39 28.56 12.61 0.36
C LEU A 39 27.39 12.40 -0.61
N LEU A 40 26.16 12.24 -0.10
CA LEU A 40 24.97 12.20 -0.93
C LEU A 40 24.75 13.52 -1.68
N LEU A 41 24.94 14.67 -1.04
CA LEU A 41 24.77 15.98 -1.70
C LEU A 41 25.75 16.14 -2.88
N ILE A 42 27.02 15.78 -2.65
CA ILE A 42 28.06 15.82 -3.67
C ILE A 42 27.74 14.81 -4.79
N GLY A 43 27.41 13.57 -4.41
CA GLY A 43 27.06 12.49 -5.32
C GLY A 43 25.87 12.87 -6.22
N ALA A 44 24.80 13.41 -5.65
CA ALA A 44 23.63 13.88 -6.38
C ALA A 44 23.99 14.96 -7.41
N TRP A 45 24.82 15.93 -7.03
CA TRP A 45 25.25 16.99 -7.94
C TRP A 45 26.10 16.44 -9.10
N ILE A 46 27.00 15.49 -8.84
CA ILE A 46 27.83 14.87 -9.88
C ILE A 46 26.98 13.98 -10.80
N VAL A 47 26.21 13.05 -10.22
CA VAL A 47 25.39 12.08 -10.96
C VAL A 47 24.35 12.79 -11.81
N SER A 48 23.69 13.85 -11.32
CA SER A 48 22.69 14.59 -12.10
C SER A 48 23.24 15.27 -13.36
N LYS A 49 24.56 15.46 -13.46
CA LYS A 49 25.21 16.18 -14.57
C LYS A 49 26.01 15.28 -15.53
N ILE A 50 26.41 14.09 -15.10
CA ILE A 50 27.31 13.23 -15.89
C ILE A 50 26.57 11.98 -16.35
N GLU A 51 26.11 11.99 -17.59
CA GLU A 51 25.33 10.89 -18.18
C GLU A 51 26.09 9.55 -18.21
N PHE A 52 27.40 9.58 -18.47
CA PHE A 52 28.25 8.38 -18.42
C PHE A 52 28.20 7.69 -17.05
N LEU A 53 28.20 8.47 -15.97
CA LEU A 53 28.11 7.95 -14.60
C LEU A 53 26.72 7.36 -14.35
N GLN A 54 25.65 8.03 -14.80
CA GLN A 54 24.27 7.52 -14.68
C GLN A 54 24.13 6.14 -15.36
N ARG A 55 24.64 5.98 -16.58
CA ARG A 55 24.61 4.70 -17.32
C ARG A 55 25.43 3.61 -16.64
N THR A 56 26.58 3.99 -16.08
CA THR A 56 27.43 3.05 -15.33
C THR A 56 26.73 2.57 -14.08
N LEU A 57 26.11 3.47 -13.31
CA LEU A 57 25.33 3.11 -12.12
C LEU A 57 24.11 2.25 -12.47
N TRP A 58 23.42 2.54 -13.58
CA TRP A 58 22.31 1.73 -14.08
C TRP A 58 22.75 0.29 -14.37
N ALA A 59 23.90 0.11 -15.03
CA ALA A 59 24.46 -1.21 -15.28
C ALA A 59 24.96 -1.90 -13.99
N ASN A 60 25.56 -1.15 -13.06
CA ASN A 60 26.02 -1.67 -11.77
C ASN A 60 24.87 -2.17 -10.89
N ALA A 61 23.70 -1.54 -10.98
CA ALA A 61 22.47 -2.00 -10.33
C ALA A 61 21.89 -3.30 -10.95
N GLY A 62 22.57 -3.88 -11.95
CA GLY A 62 22.15 -5.13 -12.58
C GLY A 62 20.96 -4.98 -13.55
N PHE A 63 20.56 -3.75 -13.90
CA PHE A 63 19.38 -3.53 -14.75
C PHE A 63 19.54 -4.00 -16.20
N ASN A 64 20.76 -4.34 -16.63
CA ASN A 64 21.03 -5.07 -17.88
C ASN A 64 20.81 -6.59 -17.77
N GLY A 65 20.40 -7.10 -16.61
CA GLY A 65 20.32 -8.52 -16.29
C GLY A 65 19.31 -9.33 -17.10
N LEU A 66 18.37 -8.68 -17.81
CA LEU A 66 17.44 -9.37 -18.70
C LEU A 66 18.05 -9.82 -20.02
N ARG A 67 19.20 -9.25 -20.39
CA ARG A 67 19.83 -9.51 -21.69
C ARG A 67 20.35 -10.94 -21.76
N GLY A 68 19.88 -11.68 -22.76
CA GLY A 68 20.32 -13.06 -22.98
C GLY A 68 19.67 -14.10 -22.08
N LEU A 69 18.67 -13.72 -21.26
CA LEU A 69 17.88 -14.72 -20.54
C LEU A 69 17.18 -15.67 -21.53
N PRO A 70 17.30 -17.00 -21.35
CA PRO A 70 16.65 -17.94 -22.23
C PRO A 70 15.12 -17.83 -22.13
N TYR A 71 14.44 -18.23 -23.20
CA TYR A 71 12.98 -18.30 -23.33
C TYR A 71 12.22 -16.97 -23.38
N LEU A 72 12.81 -15.82 -23.01
CA LEU A 72 12.09 -14.52 -23.06
C LEU A 72 11.55 -14.20 -24.46
N LYS A 73 12.34 -14.48 -25.50
CA LYS A 73 11.97 -14.27 -26.91
C LYS A 73 10.72 -15.05 -27.37
N ASP A 74 10.30 -16.06 -26.60
CA ASP A 74 9.15 -16.91 -26.94
C ASP A 74 7.83 -16.27 -26.47
N TYR A 75 7.89 -15.13 -25.76
CA TYR A 75 6.74 -14.41 -25.22
C TYR A 75 6.66 -13.01 -25.85
N PRO A 76 5.51 -12.62 -26.41
CA PRO A 76 5.32 -11.25 -26.87
C PRO A 76 5.27 -10.28 -25.69
N GLU A 77 5.51 -9.00 -25.95
CA GLU A 77 5.44 -7.94 -24.94
C GLU A 77 4.02 -7.79 -24.40
N ARG A 78 3.88 -7.62 -23.08
CA ARG A 78 2.63 -7.20 -22.45
C ARG A 78 2.84 -5.95 -21.60
N TRP A 79 2.19 -4.86 -21.99
CA TRP A 79 2.35 -3.54 -21.38
C TRP A 79 1.33 -3.23 -20.29
N ASP A 80 0.10 -3.71 -20.47
CA ASP A 80 -0.99 -3.50 -19.52
C ASP A 80 -1.27 -4.82 -18.78
N PRO A 81 -1.05 -4.86 -17.45
CA PRO A 81 -1.34 -6.04 -16.65
C PRO A 81 -2.81 -6.12 -16.19
N THR A 82 -3.69 -5.23 -16.65
CA THR A 82 -5.12 -5.23 -16.30
C THR A 82 -5.78 -6.55 -16.71
N VAL A 83 -6.49 -7.14 -15.76
CA VAL A 83 -7.36 -8.31 -15.95
C VAL A 83 -8.65 -8.03 -15.18
N ILE A 84 -9.77 -8.00 -15.89
CA ILE A 84 -11.06 -7.55 -15.35
C ILE A 84 -11.99 -8.75 -15.20
N PRO A 85 -12.44 -9.10 -13.98
CA PRO A 85 -13.48 -10.10 -13.80
C PRO A 85 -14.79 -9.61 -14.43
N ILE A 86 -15.34 -10.41 -15.33
CA ILE A 86 -16.64 -10.16 -15.96
C ILE A 86 -17.71 -10.71 -15.03
N SER A 87 -18.56 -9.85 -14.49
CA SER A 87 -19.74 -10.31 -13.75
C SER A 87 -20.67 -11.03 -14.70
N ASP A 88 -21.13 -12.22 -14.32
CA ASP A 88 -22.35 -12.77 -14.90
C ASP A 88 -23.49 -11.80 -14.54
N CYS A 89 -24.27 -11.37 -15.54
CA CYS A 89 -25.35 -10.40 -15.38
C CYS A 89 -26.32 -10.88 -14.28
N GLY A 90 -26.30 -10.25 -13.09
CA GLY A 90 -27.18 -10.67 -11.98
C GLY A 90 -26.79 -10.17 -10.59
N CYS A 91 -25.59 -9.61 -10.40
CA CYS A 91 -25.23 -8.92 -9.15
C CYS A 91 -25.73 -7.48 -9.18
N THR A 92 -27.04 -7.29 -8.98
CA THR A 92 -27.64 -5.98 -8.71
C THR A 92 -27.50 -5.66 -7.22
N SER A 93 -26.27 -5.44 -6.73
CA SER A 93 -26.12 -4.83 -5.40
C SER A 93 -26.45 -3.34 -5.50
N GLU A 94 -27.34 -2.87 -4.63
CA GLU A 94 -27.61 -1.44 -4.42
C GLU A 94 -26.29 -0.66 -4.23
N PRO A 95 -26.21 0.63 -4.60
CA PRO A 95 -24.96 1.40 -4.60
C PRO A 95 -24.21 1.46 -3.26
N ASN A 96 -24.86 1.12 -2.13
CA ASN A 96 -24.36 1.29 -0.77
C ASN A 96 -24.60 0.05 0.13
N ASP A 97 -24.55 -1.18 -0.41
CA ASP A 97 -24.79 -2.42 0.34
C ASP A 97 -23.62 -2.81 1.30
N VAL A 98 -23.11 -1.82 2.04
CA VAL A 98 -22.12 -1.96 3.11
C VAL A 98 -22.90 -1.88 4.44
N ASN A 99 -23.64 -2.95 4.75
CA ASN A 99 -24.42 -3.02 5.99
C ASN A 99 -23.48 -3.05 7.21
N SER A 100 -23.64 -2.11 8.15
CA SER A 100 -22.83 -2.01 9.37
C SER A 100 -22.85 -3.29 10.23
N GLU A 101 -23.96 -4.04 10.22
CA GLU A 101 -24.10 -5.29 10.97
C GLU A 101 -23.29 -6.46 10.37
N SER A 102 -22.80 -6.32 9.13
CA SER A 102 -22.04 -7.36 8.44
C SER A 102 -20.54 -7.38 8.80
N PHE A 103 -20.05 -6.37 9.53
CA PHE A 103 -18.64 -6.22 9.85
C PHE A 103 -18.31 -6.75 11.23
N HIS A 104 -17.23 -7.52 11.31
CA HIS A 104 -16.74 -8.03 12.58
C HIS A 104 -16.16 -6.88 13.41
N ILE A 105 -16.65 -6.75 14.65
CA ILE A 105 -16.10 -5.85 15.66
C ILE A 105 -15.26 -6.68 16.62
N VAL A 106 -14.00 -6.31 16.77
CA VAL A 106 -13.10 -6.93 17.76
C VAL A 106 -13.67 -6.69 19.16
N PRO A 107 -13.78 -7.70 20.05
CA PRO A 107 -14.37 -7.50 21.38
C PRO A 107 -13.59 -6.51 22.26
N GLU A 108 -14.30 -5.76 23.13
CA GLU A 108 -13.71 -4.74 24.02
C GLU A 108 -12.62 -5.28 24.95
N LYS A 109 -12.73 -6.55 25.35
CA LYS A 109 -11.76 -7.23 26.22
C LYS A 109 -10.41 -7.50 25.56
N VAL A 110 -10.29 -7.39 24.23
CA VAL A 110 -9.04 -7.64 23.52
C VAL A 110 -8.11 -6.46 23.72
N ALA A 111 -6.97 -6.70 24.37
CA ALA A 111 -5.95 -5.67 24.60
C ALA A 111 -5.37 -5.17 23.27
N GLY A 112 -5.03 -3.87 23.23
CA GLY A 112 -4.40 -3.24 22.05
C GLY A 112 -5.31 -3.14 20.82
N ARG A 113 -6.64 -3.24 21.01
CA ARG A 113 -7.63 -3.10 19.93
C ARG A 113 -7.68 -1.67 19.38
N TYR A 114 -8.11 -1.55 18.13
CA TYR A 114 -8.48 -0.28 17.51
C TYR A 114 -10.00 -0.16 17.45
N ARG A 115 -10.50 1.07 17.37
CA ARG A 115 -11.92 1.36 17.14
C ARG A 115 -12.20 1.28 15.64
N SER A 116 -13.17 0.45 15.28
CA SER A 116 -13.59 0.27 13.89
C SER A 116 -14.57 1.35 13.44
N VAL A 117 -14.67 1.54 12.13
CA VAL A 117 -15.65 2.41 11.47
C VAL A 117 -17.08 2.08 11.90
N ALA A 118 -17.40 0.80 12.07
CA ALA A 118 -18.70 0.36 12.56
C ALA A 118 -19.00 0.86 13.99
N GLU A 119 -18.00 0.93 14.86
CA GLU A 119 -18.15 1.46 16.22
C GLU A 119 -18.31 2.98 16.23
N TYR A 120 -17.52 3.72 15.42
CA TYR A 120 -17.73 5.15 15.26
C TYR A 120 -19.15 5.45 14.80
N HIS A 121 -19.63 4.75 13.76
CA HIS A 121 -20.98 4.88 13.25
C HIS A 121 -22.04 4.58 14.31
N ALA A 122 -21.89 3.50 15.07
CA ALA A 122 -22.82 3.14 16.15
C ALA A 122 -22.87 4.22 17.26
N MET A 123 -21.72 4.77 17.66
CA MET A 123 -21.66 5.85 18.66
C MET A 123 -22.23 7.18 18.13
N TYR A 124 -22.12 7.45 16.83
CA TYR A 124 -22.75 8.60 16.20
C TYR A 124 -24.27 8.46 16.12
N LEU A 125 -24.78 7.25 15.82
CA LEU A 125 -26.22 6.95 15.82
C LEU A 125 -26.83 7.06 17.22
N SER A 126 -26.13 6.61 18.26
CA SER A 126 -26.61 6.71 19.65
C SER A 126 -26.50 8.12 20.25
N GLY A 127 -25.71 9.00 19.62
CA GLY A 127 -25.39 10.33 20.14
C GLY A 127 -24.35 10.32 21.28
N GLU A 128 -23.76 9.16 21.60
CA GLU A 128 -22.65 9.05 22.57
C GLU A 128 -21.40 9.79 22.10
N LEU A 129 -21.25 9.94 20.79
CA LEU A 129 -20.17 10.65 20.13
C LEU A 129 -20.73 11.45 18.96
N THR A 130 -20.03 12.50 18.53
CA THR A 130 -20.38 13.23 17.30
C THR A 130 -19.19 13.34 16.35
N PRO A 131 -19.40 13.37 15.02
CA PRO A 131 -18.34 13.63 14.05
C PRO A 131 -17.56 14.91 14.34
N LEU A 132 -18.25 15.98 14.77
CA LEU A 132 -17.62 17.25 15.12
C LEU A 132 -16.68 17.11 16.33
N ALA A 133 -17.11 16.45 17.41
CA ALA A 133 -16.25 16.25 18.57
C ALA A 133 -14.99 15.45 18.23
N VAL A 134 -15.12 14.44 17.36
CA VAL A 134 -13.99 13.65 16.86
C VAL A 134 -13.03 14.53 16.09
N VAL A 135 -13.52 15.31 15.11
CA VAL A 135 -12.68 16.23 14.32
C VAL A 135 -12.00 17.26 15.21
N GLU A 136 -12.73 17.92 16.12
CA GLU A 136 -12.17 18.90 17.05
C GLU A 136 -11.10 18.31 17.97
N SER A 137 -11.19 17.03 18.33
CA SER A 137 -10.15 16.33 19.09
C SER A 137 -8.89 16.06 18.27
N LEU A 138 -9.01 15.88 16.96
CA LEU A 138 -7.90 15.62 16.03
C LEU A 138 -7.14 16.88 15.63
N LEU A 139 -7.83 18.02 15.50
CA LEU A 139 -7.23 19.26 15.00
C LEU A 139 -5.92 19.67 15.72
N PRO A 140 -5.81 19.62 17.07
CA PRO A 140 -4.54 19.95 17.75
C PRO A 140 -3.39 18.96 17.48
N LEU A 141 -3.71 17.74 17.04
CA LEU A 141 -2.73 16.68 16.78
C LEU A 141 -2.14 16.79 15.36
N ILE A 142 -2.93 17.23 14.38
CA ILE A 142 -2.56 17.14 12.96
C ILE A 142 -1.96 18.42 12.38
N GLN A 143 -2.26 19.59 12.96
CA GLN A 143 -1.87 20.89 12.42
C GLN A 143 -0.36 21.15 12.50
N ARG A 144 0.21 21.64 11.39
CA ARG A 144 1.65 21.94 11.25
C ARG A 144 2.02 23.39 11.50
N ASP A 145 1.05 24.28 11.36
CA ASP A 145 1.13 25.73 11.38
C ASP A 145 0.77 26.34 12.75
N VAL A 146 0.62 25.51 13.77
CA VAL A 146 0.38 25.91 15.17
C VAL A 146 1.65 25.80 16.03
N SER A 147 1.71 26.56 17.13
CA SER A 147 2.81 26.50 18.11
C SER A 147 2.26 26.43 19.54
N PRO A 148 2.64 25.41 20.35
CA PRO A 148 3.48 24.26 19.98
C PRO A 148 2.75 23.28 19.04
N LYS A 149 3.47 22.70 18.08
CA LYS A 149 2.94 21.64 17.22
C LYS A 149 3.02 20.27 17.90
N SER A 150 2.01 19.44 17.70
CA SER A 150 2.08 18.03 18.09
C SER A 150 3.11 17.27 17.25
N HIS A 151 3.71 16.24 17.83
CA HIS A 151 4.64 15.36 17.12
C HIS A 151 3.96 14.61 15.96
N HIS A 152 2.64 14.39 16.03
CA HIS A 152 1.84 13.74 14.98
C HIS A 152 1.76 14.55 13.69
N SER A 153 1.86 15.89 13.77
CA SER A 153 1.76 16.80 12.62
C SER A 153 2.80 16.53 11.52
N ILE A 154 3.92 15.85 11.85
CA ILE A 154 4.96 15.47 10.88
C ILE A 154 4.46 14.49 9.82
N ALA A 155 3.39 13.73 10.12
CA ALA A 155 2.77 12.78 9.20
C ALA A 155 1.85 13.45 8.16
N PHE A 156 1.58 14.75 8.29
CA PHE A 156 0.74 15.53 7.38
C PHE A 156 1.60 16.45 6.50
N ILE A 157 1.06 16.84 5.35
CA ILE A 157 1.60 17.87 4.46
C ILE A 157 0.67 19.09 4.43
N ASP A 158 -0.64 18.86 4.41
CA ASP A 158 -1.65 19.90 4.25
C ASP A 158 -2.96 19.50 4.96
N SER A 159 -3.69 20.47 5.51
CA SER A 159 -4.98 20.25 6.20
C SER A 159 -5.86 21.49 6.03
N ASN A 160 -7.02 21.36 5.38
CA ASN A 160 -7.96 22.47 5.18
C ASN A 160 -8.93 22.57 6.36
N ILE A 161 -8.52 23.27 7.42
CA ILE A 161 -9.21 23.24 8.72
C ILE A 161 -10.67 23.72 8.62
N GLU A 162 -10.92 24.76 7.81
CA GLU A 162 -12.27 25.31 7.63
C GLU A 162 -13.21 24.26 6.99
N GLU A 163 -12.80 23.67 5.86
CA GLU A 163 -13.58 22.63 5.17
C GLU A 163 -13.78 21.39 6.05
N ILE A 164 -12.74 20.96 6.78
CA ILE A 164 -12.81 19.82 7.70
C ILE A 164 -13.88 20.05 8.79
N ILE A 165 -13.92 21.25 9.38
CA ILE A 165 -14.91 21.59 10.41
C ILE A 165 -16.31 21.68 9.80
N GLU A 166 -16.46 22.26 8.61
CA GLU A 166 -17.75 22.36 7.92
C GLU A 166 -18.33 20.99 7.57
N GLU A 167 -17.51 20.08 7.02
CA GLU A 167 -17.91 18.69 6.74
C GLU A 167 -18.33 17.95 8.03
N ALA A 168 -17.60 18.15 9.13
CA ALA A 168 -17.91 17.55 10.43
C ALA A 168 -19.21 18.08 11.05
N LYS A 169 -19.47 19.39 10.94
CA LYS A 169 -20.74 20.02 11.35
C LYS A 169 -21.90 19.48 10.53
N ALA A 170 -21.73 19.37 9.21
CA ALA A 170 -22.76 18.85 8.33
C ALA A 170 -23.09 17.39 8.64
N SER A 171 -22.08 16.54 8.87
CA SER A 171 -22.27 15.15 9.29
C SER A 171 -22.97 15.06 10.65
N THR A 172 -22.53 15.84 11.63
CA THR A 172 -23.17 15.89 12.97
C THR A 172 -24.65 16.26 12.87
N LEU A 173 -25.01 17.21 12.00
CA LEU A 173 -26.41 17.58 11.76
C LEU A 173 -27.21 16.44 11.11
N ARG A 174 -26.62 15.69 10.17
CA ARG A 174 -27.26 14.52 9.57
C ARG A 174 -27.57 13.44 10.60
N TYR A 175 -26.62 13.13 11.50
CA TYR A 175 -26.87 12.18 12.59
C TYR A 175 -27.97 12.69 13.53
N LYS A 176 -27.90 13.96 13.95
CA LYS A 176 -28.92 14.58 14.81
C LYS A 176 -30.33 14.51 14.21
N ASN A 177 -30.46 14.63 12.90
CA ASN A 177 -31.73 14.61 12.19
C ASN A 177 -32.18 13.20 11.76
N GLY A 178 -31.39 12.15 12.04
CA GLY A 178 -31.70 10.78 11.60
C GLY A 178 -31.54 10.57 10.08
N THR A 179 -30.73 11.39 9.41
CA THR A 179 -30.51 11.36 7.94
C THR A 179 -29.04 11.07 7.59
N SER A 180 -28.39 10.18 8.35
CA SER A 180 -27.03 9.72 8.05
C SER A 180 -26.95 9.10 6.64
N ILE A 181 -25.84 9.34 5.93
CA ILE A 181 -25.60 8.82 4.57
C ILE A 181 -25.30 7.30 4.59
N GLY A 182 -24.75 6.81 5.71
CA GLY A 182 -24.36 5.40 5.87
C GLY A 182 -23.15 5.25 6.79
N ILE A 183 -22.55 4.07 6.77
CA ILE A 183 -21.46 3.68 7.71
C ILE A 183 -20.22 4.60 7.64
N MET A 184 -19.99 5.26 6.50
CA MET A 184 -18.85 6.16 6.28
C MET A 184 -19.13 7.62 6.67
N ASP A 185 -20.39 7.97 6.99
CA ASP A 185 -20.77 9.33 7.31
C ASP A 185 -20.07 9.81 8.60
N GLY A 186 -19.26 10.86 8.49
CA GLY A 186 -18.55 11.48 9.62
C GLY A 186 -17.28 10.74 10.05
N ILE A 187 -16.84 9.74 9.29
CA ILE A 187 -15.62 8.99 9.59
C ILE A 187 -14.39 9.79 9.11
N PRO A 188 -13.41 10.09 9.97
CA PRO A 188 -12.20 10.78 9.56
C PRO A 188 -11.28 9.84 8.78
N THR A 189 -10.70 10.34 7.69
CA THR A 189 -9.66 9.65 6.91
C THR A 189 -8.62 10.66 6.39
N ALA A 190 -7.48 10.17 5.93
CA ALA A 190 -6.42 11.00 5.39
C ALA A 190 -5.82 10.37 4.12
N ILE A 191 -5.34 11.22 3.22
CA ILE A 191 -5.05 10.83 1.83
C ILE A 191 -3.58 11.08 1.52
N LYS A 192 -2.85 10.09 1.00
CA LYS A 192 -1.46 10.27 0.54
C LYS A 192 -1.35 11.44 -0.44
N ASP A 193 -0.29 12.23 -0.32
CA ASP A 193 -0.19 13.52 -1.03
C ASP A 193 -0.19 13.42 -2.56
N GLU A 194 0.23 12.30 -3.16
CA GLU A 194 0.17 12.09 -4.62
C GLU A 194 -1.23 11.90 -5.20
N THR A 195 -2.25 11.67 -4.35
CA THR A 195 -3.64 11.51 -4.78
C THR A 195 -4.34 12.87 -4.75
N ASP A 196 -5.01 13.22 -5.85
CA ASP A 196 -5.76 14.47 -5.94
C ASP A 196 -7.00 14.46 -5.03
N VAL A 197 -7.16 15.56 -4.29
CA VAL A 197 -8.31 15.86 -3.43
C VAL A 197 -8.71 17.30 -3.73
N ALA A 198 -9.97 17.53 -4.11
CA ALA A 198 -10.47 18.87 -4.38
C ALA A 198 -10.18 19.81 -3.19
N GLY A 199 -9.71 21.03 -3.47
CA GLY A 199 -9.34 22.01 -2.45
C GLY A 199 -7.91 21.89 -1.91
N TYR A 200 -7.19 20.79 -2.21
CA TYR A 200 -5.81 20.58 -1.79
C TYR A 200 -4.81 20.69 -2.94
N ARG A 201 -3.56 21.00 -2.62
CA ARG A 201 -2.44 20.85 -3.57
C ARG A 201 -1.88 19.42 -3.48
N THR A 202 -1.55 18.86 -4.64
CA THR A 202 -0.86 17.56 -4.76
C THR A 202 0.62 17.79 -5.02
N ARG A 203 1.45 17.65 -3.97
CA ARG A 203 2.88 17.99 -4.04
C ARG A 203 3.76 16.79 -4.37
N ASN A 204 3.21 15.58 -4.29
CA ASN A 204 3.93 14.31 -4.45
C ASN A 204 5.12 14.19 -3.46
N GLY A 205 4.99 14.74 -2.25
CA GLY A 205 6.05 14.80 -1.26
C GLY A 205 7.24 15.68 -1.64
N ARG A 206 7.19 16.43 -2.74
CA ARG A 206 8.26 17.34 -3.15
C ARG A 206 8.32 18.58 -2.27
N LYS A 207 9.43 19.31 -2.38
CA LYS A 207 9.63 20.59 -1.71
C LYS A 207 8.40 21.52 -1.86
N PRO A 208 7.95 22.20 -0.79
CA PRO A 208 6.85 23.13 -0.88
C PRO A 208 7.12 24.25 -1.90
N ASN A 209 6.36 24.28 -3.00
CA ASN A 209 6.40 25.33 -4.02
C ASN A 209 4.97 25.63 -4.51
N ASN A 210 4.32 26.63 -3.92
CA ASN A 210 2.91 26.92 -4.17
C ASN A 210 2.63 27.55 -5.56
N GLU A 211 3.66 28.04 -6.27
CA GLU A 211 3.53 28.53 -7.65
C GLU A 211 3.47 27.38 -8.65
N PHE A 212 4.22 26.32 -8.37
CA PHE A 212 4.27 25.14 -9.23
C PHE A 212 3.08 24.18 -9.00
N PHE A 213 2.71 23.95 -7.74
CA PHE A 213 1.61 23.06 -7.39
C PHE A 213 0.28 23.81 -7.31
N LYS A 214 -0.63 23.49 -8.23
CA LYS A 214 -2.00 24.03 -8.25
C LYS A 214 -2.91 23.28 -7.28
N ILE A 215 -3.93 23.97 -6.79
CA ILE A 215 -5.03 23.35 -6.04
C ILE A 215 -5.84 22.50 -7.02
N ALA A 216 -6.12 21.26 -6.66
CA ALA A 216 -6.94 20.37 -7.46
C ALA A 216 -8.40 20.84 -7.45
N GLU A 217 -9.01 20.88 -8.63
CA GLU A 217 -10.43 21.23 -8.80
C GLU A 217 -11.36 20.04 -8.53
N LYS A 218 -10.84 18.82 -8.65
CA LYS A 218 -11.57 17.57 -8.46
C LYS A 218 -10.73 16.58 -7.66
N SER A 219 -11.42 15.78 -6.86
CA SER A 219 -10.81 14.62 -6.22
C SER A 219 -10.66 13.48 -7.22
N SER A 220 -9.65 12.65 -7.03
CA SER A 220 -9.58 11.32 -7.63
C SER A 220 -10.85 10.50 -7.34
N TRP A 221 -11.21 9.58 -8.22
CA TRP A 221 -12.43 8.79 -8.08
C TRP A 221 -12.58 8.04 -6.75
N PRO A 222 -11.57 7.30 -6.24
CA PRO A 222 -11.67 6.62 -4.94
C PRO A 222 -11.85 7.60 -3.77
N VAL A 223 -11.30 8.82 -3.85
CA VAL A 223 -11.55 9.85 -2.83
C VAL A 223 -12.95 10.45 -2.97
N GLN A 224 -13.40 10.70 -4.21
CA GLN A 224 -14.72 11.24 -4.47
C GLN A 224 -15.83 10.31 -3.95
N THR A 225 -15.69 9.00 -4.15
CA THR A 225 -16.65 7.99 -3.65
C THR A 225 -16.70 7.98 -2.12
N LEU A 226 -15.57 8.11 -1.43
CA LEU A 226 -15.51 8.25 0.03
C LEU A 226 -16.17 9.53 0.54
N LYS A 227 -15.87 10.69 -0.08
CA LYS A 227 -16.51 11.98 0.27
C LYS A 227 -18.02 11.90 0.04
N ASN A 228 -18.47 11.29 -1.06
CA ASN A 228 -19.90 11.09 -1.36
C ASN A 228 -20.59 10.18 -0.33
N ALA A 229 -19.86 9.22 0.25
CA ALA A 229 -20.35 8.37 1.34
C ALA A 229 -20.31 9.07 2.72
N GLY A 230 -19.88 10.34 2.78
CA GLY A 230 -19.83 11.17 3.98
C GLY A 230 -18.53 11.11 4.77
N GLY A 231 -17.48 10.48 4.24
CA GLY A 231 -16.15 10.45 4.86
C GLY A 231 -15.49 11.84 4.86
N ILE A 232 -14.78 12.17 5.93
CA ILE A 232 -14.15 13.49 6.14
C ILE A 232 -12.64 13.37 5.91
N VAL A 233 -12.12 14.10 4.92
CA VAL A 233 -10.68 14.10 4.64
C VAL A 233 -9.97 15.12 5.53
N ILE A 234 -9.31 14.64 6.59
CA ILE A 234 -8.63 15.49 7.58
C ILE A 234 -7.27 16.03 7.12
N GLY A 235 -6.75 15.57 5.97
CA GLY A 235 -5.57 16.15 5.36
C GLY A 235 -4.86 15.29 4.33
N LYS A 236 -3.85 15.91 3.68
CA LYS A 236 -2.88 15.24 2.81
C LYS A 236 -1.72 14.72 3.66
N LEU A 237 -1.34 13.47 3.45
CA LEU A 237 -0.34 12.77 4.23
C LEU A 237 1.05 12.86 3.61
N ASN A 238 2.05 12.91 4.48
CA ASN A 238 3.45 12.81 4.14
C ASN A 238 3.76 11.48 3.44
N MET A 239 4.69 11.53 2.50
CA MET A 239 5.09 10.41 1.67
C MET A 239 6.58 10.50 1.31
N HIS A 240 7.18 9.39 0.91
CA HIS A 240 8.47 9.46 0.22
C HIS A 240 8.29 10.26 -1.07
N GLU A 241 9.18 11.22 -1.35
CA GLU A 241 9.04 12.10 -2.52
C GLU A 241 8.92 11.27 -3.82
N LEU A 242 7.92 11.62 -4.64
CA LEU A 242 7.51 10.94 -5.88
C LEU A 242 7.16 9.44 -5.74
N GLY A 243 7.05 8.96 -4.51
CA GLY A 243 6.85 7.54 -4.25
C GLY A 243 8.08 6.67 -4.50
N ALA A 244 9.27 7.28 -4.59
CA ALA A 244 10.45 6.69 -5.22
C ALA A 244 11.25 5.70 -4.36
N ASP A 245 10.97 5.58 -3.06
CA ASP A 245 11.66 4.64 -2.17
C ASP A 245 10.76 4.15 -1.02
N THR A 246 11.24 3.14 -0.30
CA THR A 246 10.51 2.32 0.66
C THR A 246 10.75 2.68 2.13
N THR A 247 11.42 3.81 2.40
CA THR A 247 11.67 4.30 3.78
C THR A 247 10.63 5.30 4.26
N ASN A 248 10.01 6.05 3.35
CA ASN A 248 9.29 7.30 3.67
C ASN A 248 10.16 8.41 4.29
N ASN A 249 11.48 8.37 4.07
CA ASN A 249 12.33 9.51 4.35
C ASN A 249 11.95 10.71 3.48
N ASN A 250 11.58 11.82 4.09
CA ASN A 250 11.27 13.07 3.39
C ASN A 250 11.99 14.26 4.05
N PRO A 251 13.14 14.69 3.52
CA PRO A 251 13.89 15.83 4.08
C PRO A 251 13.16 17.17 4.04
N TYR A 252 12.19 17.35 3.12
CA TYR A 252 11.48 18.62 2.97
C TYR A 252 10.34 18.80 3.96
N TRP A 253 9.59 17.73 4.22
CA TRP A 253 8.43 17.75 5.13
C TRP A 253 8.76 17.18 6.52
N GLY A 254 9.95 16.63 6.70
CA GLY A 254 10.32 15.81 7.86
C GLY A 254 9.89 14.36 7.67
N THR A 255 10.50 13.45 8.43
CA THR A 255 10.23 12.01 8.31
C THR A 255 9.44 11.52 9.53
N PRO A 256 8.19 11.05 9.38
CA PRO A 256 7.50 10.36 10.46
C PRO A 256 8.25 9.08 10.80
N ARG A 257 8.62 8.94 12.07
CA ARG A 257 9.26 7.74 12.63
C ARG A 257 8.19 6.69 12.94
N ASN A 258 8.59 5.42 12.95
CA ASN A 258 7.65 4.32 13.19
C ASN A 258 7.00 4.44 14.58
N PRO A 259 5.65 4.38 14.70
CA PRO A 259 4.95 4.48 15.98
C PRO A 259 5.39 3.44 17.03
N HIS A 260 5.76 2.23 16.61
CA HIS A 260 6.18 1.17 17.53
C HIS A 260 7.62 1.29 18.00
N ASN A 261 8.48 2.02 17.25
CA ASN A 261 9.87 2.28 17.59
C ASN A 261 10.42 3.48 16.80
N ASP A 262 10.73 4.57 17.50
CA ASP A 262 11.15 5.84 16.88
C ASP A 262 12.52 5.78 16.17
N GLN A 263 13.30 4.71 16.32
CA GLN A 263 14.56 4.47 15.62
C GLN A 263 14.39 3.77 14.27
N TYR A 264 13.15 3.51 13.85
CA TYR A 264 12.83 2.87 12.58
C TYR A 264 12.02 3.78 11.66
N TYR A 265 12.18 3.55 10.36
CA TYR A 265 11.29 4.10 9.34
C TYR A 265 9.89 3.49 9.43
N THR A 266 8.88 4.27 9.02
CA THR A 266 7.48 3.82 8.87
C THR A 266 7.30 2.86 7.70
N GLY A 267 8.30 2.72 6.82
CA GLY A 267 8.14 2.06 5.55
C GLY A 267 7.46 3.01 4.56
N GLY A 268 7.69 2.79 3.27
CA GLY A 268 7.34 3.76 2.24
C GLY A 268 6.84 3.10 0.96
N SER A 269 6.28 3.88 0.05
CA SER A 269 6.23 5.36 0.10
C SER A 269 5.03 5.98 0.81
N SER A 270 4.09 5.18 1.33
CA SER A 270 2.88 5.67 2.05
C SER A 270 3.08 5.66 3.57
N GLY A 271 4.25 6.06 4.06
CA GLY A 271 4.59 5.98 5.48
C GLY A 271 3.80 6.94 6.37
N GLY A 272 3.35 8.09 5.84
CA GLY A 272 2.39 8.94 6.54
C GLY A 272 1.06 8.23 6.78
N ALA A 273 0.56 7.47 5.80
CA ALA A 273 -0.66 6.66 5.94
C ALA A 273 -0.46 5.52 6.97
N GLY A 274 0.68 4.82 6.88
CA GLY A 274 1.06 3.83 7.88
C GLY A 274 1.10 4.41 9.30
N TYR A 275 1.67 5.60 9.45
CA TYR A 275 1.79 6.30 10.72
C TYR A 275 0.43 6.66 11.31
N VAL A 276 -0.42 7.40 10.59
CA VAL A 276 -1.67 7.95 11.17
C VAL A 276 -2.67 6.88 11.56
N VAL A 277 -2.68 5.74 10.84
CA VAL A 277 -3.53 4.60 11.17
C VAL A 277 -2.97 3.86 12.39
N SER A 278 -1.66 3.60 12.43
CA SER A 278 -1.01 2.91 13.56
C SER A 278 -1.04 3.76 14.85
N ALA A 279 -0.89 5.08 14.74
CA ALA A 279 -1.01 5.98 15.89
C ALA A 279 -2.45 6.18 16.37
N GLY A 280 -3.47 5.59 15.73
CA GLY A 280 -4.87 5.69 16.15
C GLY A 280 -5.57 6.99 15.78
N LEU A 281 -4.96 7.83 14.93
CA LEU A 281 -5.55 9.13 14.53
C LEU A 281 -6.73 8.96 13.57
N VAL A 282 -6.69 7.96 12.69
CA VAL A 282 -7.78 7.62 11.76
C VAL A 282 -7.93 6.09 11.65
N PRO A 283 -9.15 5.57 11.46
CA PRO A 283 -9.37 4.13 11.27
C PRO A 283 -8.76 3.59 9.97
N PHE A 284 -8.71 4.41 8.92
CA PHE A 284 -8.10 4.08 7.64
C PHE A 284 -7.57 5.31 6.91
N ALA A 285 -6.67 5.08 5.97
CA ALA A 285 -6.08 6.07 5.07
C ALA A 285 -5.93 5.50 3.66
N ILE A 286 -5.79 6.39 2.67
CA ILE A 286 -5.52 5.99 1.28
C ILE A 286 -4.05 6.18 0.97
N GLY A 287 -3.44 5.15 0.38
CA GLY A 287 -2.10 5.21 -0.20
C GLY A 287 -2.09 4.80 -1.67
N ALA A 288 -0.89 4.75 -2.22
CA ALA A 288 -0.65 4.13 -3.52
C ALA A 288 0.53 3.14 -3.42
N ASP A 289 0.50 2.12 -4.27
CA ASP A 289 1.40 0.98 -4.29
C ASP A 289 1.88 0.71 -5.71
N GLY A 290 3.11 1.12 -6.01
CA GLY A 290 3.82 0.80 -7.26
C GLY A 290 4.89 -0.26 -7.09
N GLY A 291 5.37 -0.49 -5.87
CA GLY A 291 6.43 -1.46 -5.53
C GLY A 291 6.33 -1.95 -4.09
N GLY A 292 5.13 -2.02 -3.54
CA GLY A 292 4.88 -2.32 -2.12
C GLY A 292 4.48 -1.12 -1.26
N SER A 293 4.27 0.05 -1.84
CA SER A 293 4.10 1.29 -1.07
C SER A 293 2.83 1.38 -0.21
N ILE A 294 1.88 0.45 -0.30
CA ILE A 294 0.81 0.23 0.69
C ILE A 294 1.24 -0.86 1.66
N ARG A 295 1.72 -1.99 1.13
CA ARG A 295 1.98 -3.21 1.91
C ARG A 295 3.18 -3.10 2.86
N ILE A 296 4.28 -2.47 2.43
CA ILE A 296 5.48 -2.23 3.24
C ILE A 296 5.16 -1.37 4.47
N PRO A 297 4.56 -0.16 4.34
CA PRO A 297 4.19 0.61 5.52
C PRO A 297 3.14 -0.09 6.37
N SER A 298 2.22 -0.87 5.79
CA SER A 298 1.31 -1.70 6.58
C SER A 298 2.05 -2.72 7.44
N SER A 299 3.05 -3.42 6.86
CA SER A 299 3.91 -4.36 7.59
C SER A 299 4.71 -3.66 8.69
N PHE A 300 5.40 -2.55 8.37
CA PHE A 300 6.29 -1.88 9.32
C PHE A 300 5.51 -1.19 10.44
N CYS A 301 4.32 -0.66 10.18
CA CYS A 301 3.49 0.02 11.18
C CYS A 301 2.46 -0.89 11.87
N GLY A 302 2.45 -2.20 11.59
CA GLY A 302 1.59 -3.16 12.29
C GLY A 302 0.09 -3.00 12.00
N ILE A 303 -0.25 -2.67 10.76
CA ILE A 303 -1.63 -2.45 10.29
C ILE A 303 -1.90 -3.25 9.02
N TYR A 304 -3.14 -3.23 8.54
CA TYR A 304 -3.53 -3.93 7.32
C TYR A 304 -3.35 -3.02 6.09
N GLY A 305 -3.10 -3.62 4.92
CA GLY A 305 -3.02 -2.89 3.66
C GLY A 305 -3.46 -3.76 2.50
N LEU A 306 -4.28 -3.19 1.62
CA LEU A 306 -4.77 -3.86 0.41
C LEU A 306 -4.23 -3.16 -0.83
N LYS A 307 -3.52 -3.91 -1.67
CA LYS A 307 -3.11 -3.56 -3.03
C LYS A 307 -4.16 -4.17 -3.97
N PRO A 308 -5.12 -3.40 -4.52
CA PRO A 308 -6.16 -3.94 -5.39
C PRO A 308 -5.59 -4.41 -6.73
N SER A 309 -6.40 -5.12 -7.52
CA SER A 309 -6.05 -5.45 -8.90
C SER A 309 -5.74 -4.19 -9.70
N HIS A 310 -4.86 -4.30 -10.69
CA HIS A 310 -4.51 -3.15 -11.51
C HIS A 310 -5.75 -2.49 -12.14
N ASN A 311 -5.81 -1.15 -12.09
CA ASN A 311 -6.93 -0.32 -12.54
C ASN A 311 -8.29 -0.61 -11.87
N ARG A 312 -8.32 -1.33 -10.74
CA ARG A 312 -9.57 -1.64 -10.03
C ARG A 312 -10.26 -0.41 -9.43
N LEU A 313 -9.49 0.55 -8.94
CA LEU A 313 -10.02 1.74 -8.25
C LEU A 313 -9.97 2.99 -9.12
N GLU A 314 -8.90 3.14 -9.90
CA GLU A 314 -8.67 4.23 -10.85
C GLU A 314 -7.52 3.86 -11.79
N ASP A 315 -7.48 4.48 -12.97
CA ASP A 315 -6.34 4.45 -13.89
C ASP A 315 -5.39 5.60 -13.56
N LEU A 316 -4.22 5.27 -13.00
CA LEU A 316 -3.17 6.25 -12.67
C LEU A 316 -2.25 6.56 -13.87
N GLY A 317 -2.57 6.02 -15.05
CA GLY A 317 -1.77 6.08 -16.25
C GLY A 317 -0.42 5.38 -16.10
N SER A 318 -0.26 4.45 -15.15
CA SER A 318 0.97 3.70 -14.82
C SER A 318 0.78 2.22 -15.05
N THR A 319 1.84 1.46 -15.38
CA THR A 319 1.71 0.02 -15.62
C THR A 319 1.94 -0.86 -14.38
N VAL A 320 2.21 -0.25 -13.21
CA VAL A 320 2.53 -0.99 -11.97
C VAL A 320 1.90 -0.39 -10.71
N THR A 321 1.48 0.88 -10.77
CA THR A 321 0.96 1.63 -9.62
C THR A 321 -0.54 1.49 -9.51
N VAL A 322 -1.02 1.31 -8.28
CA VAL A 322 -2.46 1.34 -7.93
C VAL A 322 -2.68 2.18 -6.69
N SER A 323 -3.88 2.73 -6.51
CA SER A 323 -4.34 3.25 -5.22
C SER A 323 -4.97 2.14 -4.38
N GLY A 324 -4.98 2.31 -3.06
CA GLY A 324 -5.61 1.34 -2.16
C GLY A 324 -5.60 1.76 -0.69
N PRO A 325 -6.42 1.09 0.16
CA PRO A 325 -6.56 1.45 1.57
C PRO A 325 -5.47 0.82 2.45
N LEU A 326 -5.14 1.53 3.53
CA LEU A 326 -4.47 1.03 4.73
C LEU A 326 -5.43 1.21 5.90
N ALA A 327 -5.57 0.22 6.78
CA ALA A 327 -6.54 0.30 7.86
C ALA A 327 -6.11 -0.41 9.13
N ALA A 328 -6.66 0.04 10.25
CA ALA A 328 -6.36 -0.52 11.56
C ALA A 328 -6.98 -1.91 11.74
N THR A 329 -8.15 -2.18 11.19
CA THR A 329 -8.78 -3.50 11.24
C THR A 329 -9.07 -4.03 9.85
N ILE A 330 -9.25 -5.35 9.72
CA ILE A 330 -9.63 -5.95 8.44
C ILE A 330 -11.03 -5.47 7.98
N SER A 331 -11.93 -5.23 8.93
CA SER A 331 -13.27 -4.70 8.67
C SER A 331 -13.20 -3.29 8.07
N ASP A 332 -12.36 -2.42 8.63
CA ASP A 332 -12.18 -1.05 8.11
C ASP A 332 -11.55 -1.07 6.71
N LEU A 333 -10.61 -2.00 6.48
CA LEU A 333 -10.00 -2.19 5.16
C LEU A 333 -11.03 -2.59 4.10
N GLU A 334 -11.96 -3.49 4.47
CA GLU A 334 -13.04 -3.92 3.58
C GLU A 334 -14.06 -2.81 3.34
N VAL A 335 -14.49 -2.08 4.38
CA VAL A 335 -15.41 -0.95 4.24
C VAL A 335 -14.84 0.08 3.27
N ALA A 336 -13.58 0.48 3.47
CA ALA A 336 -12.89 1.42 2.60
C ALA A 336 -12.80 0.89 1.16
N TYR A 337 -12.36 -0.36 0.98
CA TYR A 337 -12.28 -0.99 -0.34
C TYR A 337 -13.63 -1.03 -1.06
N ARG A 338 -14.70 -1.47 -0.40
CA ARG A 338 -16.02 -1.60 -1.02
C ARG A 338 -16.55 -0.27 -1.53
N ILE A 339 -16.33 0.82 -0.79
CA ILE A 339 -16.75 2.17 -1.21
C ILE A 339 -15.88 2.67 -2.37
N MET A 340 -14.56 2.57 -2.25
CA MET A 340 -13.60 3.03 -3.26
C MET A 340 -13.70 2.24 -4.58
N ALA A 341 -14.09 0.97 -4.53
CA ALA A 341 -14.16 0.06 -5.67
C ALA A 341 -15.48 0.13 -6.44
N ASN A 342 -16.30 1.15 -6.18
CA ASN A 342 -17.39 1.50 -7.07
C ASN A 342 -16.80 1.93 -8.44
N PRO A 343 -17.27 1.37 -9.57
CA PRO A 343 -16.72 1.71 -10.88
C PRO A 343 -16.89 3.19 -11.23
N ASP A 344 -15.85 3.81 -11.79
CA ASP A 344 -15.92 5.16 -12.33
C ASP A 344 -16.60 5.13 -13.71
N PRO A 345 -17.82 5.69 -13.86
CA PRO A 345 -18.52 5.69 -15.14
C PRO A 345 -17.85 6.61 -16.19
N SER A 346 -16.94 7.49 -15.78
CA SER A 346 -16.22 8.41 -16.66
C SER A 346 -14.90 7.85 -17.19
N ASP A 347 -14.37 6.79 -16.57
CA ASP A 347 -13.12 6.16 -16.97
C ASP A 347 -13.37 4.90 -17.84
N PRO A 348 -12.73 4.79 -19.03
CA PRO A 348 -13.00 3.70 -19.97
C PRO A 348 -12.52 2.32 -19.49
N THR A 349 -11.58 2.26 -18.55
CA THR A 349 -11.05 1.00 -18.02
C THR A 349 -11.77 0.61 -16.73
N CYS A 350 -11.87 1.55 -15.78
CA CYS A 350 -12.44 1.31 -14.46
C CYS A 350 -13.95 1.04 -14.53
N SER A 351 -14.66 1.64 -15.49
CA SER A 351 -16.09 1.39 -15.73
C SER A 351 -16.41 -0.06 -16.09
N LEU A 352 -15.44 -0.84 -16.56
CA LEU A 352 -15.63 -2.24 -16.95
C LEU A 352 -15.63 -3.19 -15.74
N PHE A 353 -15.12 -2.76 -14.58
CA PHE A 353 -15.15 -3.58 -13.38
C PHE A 353 -16.57 -3.68 -12.82
N ALA A 354 -16.93 -4.86 -12.33
CA ALA A 354 -18.16 -5.03 -11.56
C ALA A 354 -18.01 -4.45 -10.15
N LYS A 355 -19.10 -3.92 -9.58
CA LYS A 355 -19.15 -3.54 -8.16
C LYS A 355 -18.81 -4.74 -7.25
N PRO A 356 -18.12 -4.53 -6.11
CA PRO A 356 -17.89 -5.60 -5.15
C PRO A 356 -19.22 -6.14 -4.62
N CYS A 357 -19.58 -7.39 -4.95
CA CYS A 357 -20.82 -8.00 -4.47
C CYS A 357 -20.58 -8.78 -3.18
N SER A 358 -21.55 -8.75 -2.25
CA SER A 358 -21.54 -9.43 -0.95
C SER A 358 -21.65 -10.96 -1.02
N LYS A 359 -21.96 -11.54 -2.18
CA LYS A 359 -21.98 -13.00 -2.37
C LYS A 359 -20.55 -13.56 -2.32
N ALA A 360 -20.00 -13.68 -1.12
CA ALA A 360 -18.84 -14.52 -0.87
C ALA A 360 -19.16 -15.91 -1.41
N SER A 361 -18.24 -16.49 -2.20
CA SER A 361 -18.35 -17.90 -2.54
C SER A 361 -18.16 -18.67 -1.23
N ALA A 362 -19.26 -19.19 -0.67
CA ALA A 362 -19.28 -19.89 0.62
C ALA A 362 -18.32 -21.10 0.69
N HIS A 363 -17.67 -21.46 -0.41
CA HIS A 363 -16.76 -22.60 -0.53
C HIS A 363 -15.58 -22.27 -1.46
N ARG A 364 -14.77 -21.26 -1.12
CA ARG A 364 -13.46 -21.11 -1.79
C ARG A 364 -12.52 -22.24 -1.35
N PRO A 365 -11.81 -22.92 -2.27
CA PRO A 365 -10.77 -23.85 -1.87
C PRO A 365 -9.68 -23.10 -1.08
N LYS A 366 -9.19 -23.73 -0.01
CA LYS A 366 -8.21 -23.15 0.90
C LYS A 366 -6.81 -23.65 0.54
N ILE A 367 -6.16 -23.00 -0.45
CA ILE A 367 -4.83 -23.41 -0.93
C ILE A 367 -3.84 -22.26 -0.75
N ILE A 368 -2.71 -22.54 -0.09
CA ILE A 368 -1.56 -21.66 0.04
C ILE A 368 -0.42 -22.18 -0.84
N GLY A 369 0.07 -21.36 -1.76
CA GLY A 369 1.28 -21.63 -2.53
C GLY A 369 2.49 -20.95 -1.90
N ILE A 370 3.58 -21.69 -1.74
CA ILE A 370 4.85 -21.15 -1.25
C ILE A 370 5.97 -21.48 -2.23
N TYR A 371 6.70 -20.46 -2.67
CA TYR A 371 7.99 -20.65 -3.32
C TYR A 371 9.08 -20.66 -2.26
N ARG A 372 9.49 -21.86 -1.84
CA ARG A 372 10.32 -22.10 -0.64
C ARG A 372 11.62 -21.32 -0.65
N GLU A 373 12.39 -21.42 -1.72
CA GLU A 373 13.70 -20.77 -1.86
C GLU A 373 13.60 -19.25 -1.79
N TRP A 374 12.50 -18.69 -2.32
CA TRP A 374 12.23 -17.26 -2.22
C TRP A 374 11.75 -16.89 -0.80
N PHE A 375 10.80 -17.63 -0.23
CA PHE A 375 10.24 -17.40 1.11
C PHE A 375 11.31 -17.43 2.22
N GLU A 376 12.28 -18.34 2.11
CA GLU A 376 13.37 -18.53 3.07
C GLU A 376 14.42 -17.40 3.03
N ARG A 377 14.31 -16.43 2.12
CA ARG A 377 15.21 -15.27 2.07
C ARG A 377 14.97 -14.24 3.18
N ALA A 378 13.86 -14.36 3.90
CA ALA A 378 13.54 -13.49 5.02
C ALA A 378 14.51 -13.67 6.20
N ASP A 379 14.68 -12.60 6.98
CA ASP A 379 15.48 -12.62 8.19
C ASP A 379 14.93 -13.68 9.15
N PRO A 380 15.78 -14.38 9.94
CA PRO A 380 15.35 -15.52 10.75
C PRO A 380 14.13 -15.26 11.65
N ALA A 381 14.03 -14.06 12.23
CA ALA A 381 12.91 -13.70 13.10
C ALA A 381 11.59 -13.51 12.32
N VAL A 382 11.66 -12.91 11.12
CA VAL A 382 10.50 -12.77 10.22
C VAL A 382 10.08 -14.14 9.70
N LEU A 383 11.04 -14.93 9.22
CA LEU A 383 10.82 -16.27 8.69
C LEU A 383 10.14 -17.18 9.72
N LYS A 384 10.58 -17.14 10.98
CA LYS A 384 9.98 -17.90 12.08
C LYS A 384 8.49 -17.56 12.25
N LEU A 385 8.16 -16.28 12.41
CA LEU A 385 6.77 -15.84 12.61
C LEU A 385 5.87 -16.20 11.42
N CYS A 386 6.34 -15.97 10.20
CA CYS A 386 5.56 -16.31 9.00
C CYS A 386 5.36 -17.83 8.87
N ASN A 387 6.33 -18.66 9.24
CA ASN A 387 6.18 -20.11 9.27
C ASN A 387 5.17 -20.58 10.33
N GLU A 388 5.12 -19.94 11.50
CA GLU A 388 4.12 -20.23 12.54
C GLU A 388 2.70 -19.93 12.05
N VAL A 389 2.51 -18.80 11.35
CA VAL A 389 1.23 -18.43 10.73
C VAL A 389 0.84 -19.44 9.66
N VAL A 390 1.74 -19.77 8.72
CA VAL A 390 1.46 -20.80 7.70
C VAL A 390 1.10 -22.15 8.34
N ALA A 391 1.76 -22.53 9.42
CA ALA A 391 1.45 -23.75 10.16
C ALA A 391 0.06 -23.70 10.81
N TYR A 392 -0.35 -22.54 11.35
CA TYR A 392 -1.71 -22.32 11.86
C TYR A 392 -2.77 -22.44 10.77
N TYR A 393 -2.57 -21.80 9.62
CA TYR A 393 -3.47 -21.93 8.47
C TYR A 393 -3.64 -23.38 8.03
N ARG A 394 -2.53 -24.14 8.01
CA ARG A 394 -2.55 -25.56 7.64
C ARG A 394 -3.27 -26.43 8.69
N LYS A 395 -2.90 -26.30 9.96
CA LYS A 395 -3.34 -27.22 11.03
C LYS A 395 -4.74 -26.90 11.55
N GLU A 396 -5.05 -25.62 11.75
CA GLU A 396 -6.27 -25.18 12.42
C GLU A 396 -7.36 -24.74 11.44
N LEU A 397 -6.97 -24.17 10.28
CA LEU A 397 -7.91 -23.62 9.30
C LEU A 397 -8.14 -24.51 8.07
N GLY A 398 -7.40 -25.62 7.99
CA GLY A 398 -7.56 -26.66 6.96
C GLY A 398 -7.01 -26.26 5.58
N TYR A 399 -6.05 -25.34 5.50
CA TYR A 399 -5.42 -25.00 4.23
C TYR A 399 -4.49 -26.11 3.74
N GLU A 400 -4.60 -26.44 2.45
CA GLU A 400 -3.56 -27.17 1.73
C GLU A 400 -2.38 -26.23 1.47
N VAL A 401 -1.16 -26.68 1.75
CA VAL A 401 0.06 -25.92 1.45
C VAL A 401 0.81 -26.65 0.35
N VAL A 402 0.90 -26.02 -0.82
CA VAL A 402 1.58 -26.56 -2.01
C VAL A 402 2.84 -25.76 -2.31
N ASP A 403 3.84 -26.44 -2.85
CA ASP A 403 5.04 -25.76 -3.34
C ASP A 403 4.80 -25.24 -4.76
N VAL A 404 5.15 -23.98 -4.99
CA VAL A 404 5.07 -23.31 -6.29
C VAL A 404 6.42 -22.69 -6.62
N THR A 405 6.65 -22.37 -7.89
CA THR A 405 7.86 -21.67 -8.34
C THR A 405 7.48 -20.39 -9.04
N ILE A 406 8.31 -19.36 -8.95
CA ILE A 406 8.18 -18.15 -9.76
C ILE A 406 9.43 -18.04 -10.63
N PRO A 407 9.31 -18.22 -11.97
CA PRO A 407 10.47 -18.19 -12.86
C PRO A 407 11.10 -16.80 -12.86
N TYR A 408 12.43 -16.72 -12.91
CA TYR A 408 13.16 -15.45 -12.96
C TYR A 408 12.77 -14.44 -11.86
N ALA A 409 12.43 -14.91 -10.64
CA ALA A 409 11.97 -14.01 -9.58
C ALA A 409 12.96 -12.86 -9.27
N PRO A 410 14.29 -13.08 -9.18
CA PRO A 410 15.25 -11.99 -9.01
C PRO A 410 15.29 -11.02 -10.20
N GLU A 411 15.27 -11.52 -11.42
CA GLU A 411 15.31 -10.67 -12.62
C GLU A 411 13.99 -9.93 -12.86
N GLY A 412 12.86 -10.53 -12.49
CA GLY A 412 11.55 -9.89 -12.49
C GLY A 412 11.46 -8.73 -11.50
N GLN A 413 12.12 -8.86 -10.35
CA GLN A 413 12.26 -7.76 -9.40
C GLN A 413 13.03 -6.58 -10.02
N LEU A 414 14.14 -6.84 -10.71
CA LEU A 414 14.91 -5.79 -11.40
C LEU A 414 14.11 -5.18 -12.56
N ALA A 415 13.40 -6.02 -13.33
CA ALA A 415 12.51 -5.60 -14.40
C ALA A 415 11.41 -4.64 -13.90
N HIS A 416 10.79 -4.98 -12.78
CA HIS A 416 9.86 -4.10 -12.08
C HIS A 416 10.51 -2.78 -11.69
N ALA A 417 11.67 -2.83 -11.03
CA ALA A 417 12.36 -1.65 -10.52
C ALA A 417 12.72 -0.65 -11.64
N PHE A 418 13.35 -1.10 -12.73
CA PHE A 418 13.65 -0.15 -13.82
C PHE A 418 12.40 0.25 -14.61
N THR A 419 11.33 -0.57 -14.65
CA THR A 419 10.06 -0.19 -15.27
C THR A 419 9.46 1.02 -14.55
N ILE A 420 9.28 0.93 -13.21
CA ILE A 420 8.69 2.03 -12.43
C ILE A 420 9.57 3.29 -12.45
N LEU A 421 10.89 3.15 -12.39
CA LEU A 421 11.81 4.28 -12.43
C LEU A 421 11.79 4.99 -13.79
N SER A 422 11.72 4.24 -14.89
CA SER A 422 11.63 4.82 -16.24
C SER A 422 10.33 5.62 -16.41
N GLU A 423 9.22 5.01 -15.98
CA GLU A 423 7.90 5.63 -15.94
C GLU A 423 7.87 6.91 -15.11
N MET A 424 8.49 6.90 -13.92
CA MET A 424 8.57 8.05 -13.03
C MET A 424 9.43 9.17 -13.62
N ALA A 425 10.58 8.83 -14.23
CA ALA A 425 11.45 9.79 -14.88
C ALA A 425 10.77 10.50 -16.06
N VAL A 426 9.99 9.78 -16.88
CA VAL A 426 9.20 10.37 -17.97
C VAL A 426 8.18 11.38 -17.43
N ARG A 427 7.42 11.03 -16.39
CA ARG A 427 6.42 11.93 -15.79
C ARG A 427 7.05 13.15 -15.14
N ALA A 428 8.16 12.97 -14.43
CA ALA A 428 8.92 14.07 -13.82
C ALA A 428 9.46 15.04 -14.89
N ARG A 429 9.92 14.53 -16.04
CA ARG A 429 10.38 15.34 -17.19
C ARG A 429 9.26 16.04 -17.94
N ALA A 430 8.06 15.47 -17.97
CA ALA A 430 6.94 16.03 -18.72
C ALA A 430 6.41 17.33 -18.09
N LYS A 431 6.52 17.47 -16.76
CA LYS A 431 6.13 18.66 -16.01
C LYS A 431 7.22 19.04 -15.00
N PRO A 432 8.39 19.51 -15.47
CA PRO A 432 9.47 19.87 -14.58
C PRO A 432 9.18 21.24 -13.95
N SER A 433 9.58 21.42 -12.69
CA SER A 433 9.58 22.72 -12.04
C SER A 433 10.59 23.69 -12.66
N ASN A 434 11.70 23.14 -13.18
CA ASN A 434 12.70 23.87 -13.95
C ASN A 434 12.96 23.16 -15.30
N PRO A 435 12.50 23.71 -16.43
CA PRO A 435 12.70 23.10 -17.75
C PRO A 435 14.17 22.87 -18.14
N SER A 436 15.09 23.68 -17.64
CA SER A 436 16.53 23.54 -17.91
C SER A 436 17.21 22.45 -17.07
N ASN A 437 16.59 22.06 -15.95
CA ASN A 437 17.06 21.00 -15.08
C ASN A 437 15.87 20.36 -14.36
N TRP A 438 15.31 19.32 -14.97
CA TRP A 438 14.12 18.62 -14.45
C TRP A 438 14.32 17.95 -13.08
N LEU A 439 15.56 17.82 -12.61
CA LEU A 439 15.90 17.26 -11.30
C LEU A 439 16.01 18.32 -10.18
N ALA A 440 16.02 19.61 -10.50
CA ALA A 440 16.46 20.68 -9.59
C ALA A 440 15.68 20.80 -8.26
N GLU A 441 14.38 20.44 -8.26
CA GLU A 441 13.52 20.53 -7.06
C GLU A 441 13.29 19.17 -6.38
N LEU A 442 14.00 18.13 -6.81
CA LEU A 442 13.99 16.84 -6.13
C LEU A 442 15.03 16.82 -5.02
N ASN A 443 14.75 16.01 -4.00
CA ASN A 443 15.72 15.76 -2.95
C ASN A 443 16.97 15.03 -3.53
N PRO A 444 18.14 15.17 -2.89
CA PRO A 444 19.39 14.62 -3.39
C PRO A 444 19.34 13.11 -3.71
N ALA A 445 18.68 12.30 -2.89
CA ALA A 445 18.54 10.86 -3.14
C ALA A 445 17.74 10.59 -4.42
N ASN A 446 16.63 11.29 -4.60
CA ASN A 446 15.78 11.17 -5.78
C ASN A 446 16.43 11.73 -7.05
N GLN A 447 17.31 12.74 -6.92
CA GLN A 447 18.12 13.20 -8.05
C GLN A 447 19.02 12.07 -8.58
N VAL A 448 19.68 11.32 -7.70
CA VAL A 448 20.49 10.15 -8.09
C VAL A 448 19.60 9.08 -8.70
N LEU A 449 18.54 8.67 -7.99
CA LEU A 449 17.69 7.56 -8.38
C LEU A 449 17.01 7.79 -9.73
N LEU A 450 16.42 8.96 -9.96
CA LEU A 450 15.76 9.27 -11.23
C LEU A 450 16.75 9.58 -12.35
N ALA A 451 17.94 10.11 -12.07
CA ALA A 451 18.98 10.23 -13.08
C ALA A 451 19.44 8.86 -13.58
N VAL A 452 19.60 7.88 -12.69
CA VAL A 452 19.92 6.49 -13.04
C VAL A 452 18.75 5.83 -13.78
N GLY A 453 17.53 5.91 -13.23
CA GLY A 453 16.33 5.33 -13.84
C GLY A 453 16.02 5.83 -15.24
N ALA A 454 16.34 7.10 -15.54
CA ALA A 454 16.18 7.70 -16.86
C ALA A 454 17.12 7.11 -17.93
N GLN A 455 18.07 6.25 -17.56
CA GLN A 455 19.03 5.64 -18.49
C GLN A 455 18.59 4.27 -19.03
N THR A 456 17.40 3.78 -18.66
CA THR A 456 16.88 2.50 -19.16
C THR A 456 16.69 2.53 -20.68
N PRO A 457 17.40 1.69 -21.45
CA PRO A 457 17.22 1.63 -22.89
C PRO A 457 15.87 1.02 -23.27
N ALA A 458 15.34 1.40 -24.43
CA ALA A 458 14.06 0.88 -24.93
C ALA A 458 14.07 -0.65 -25.09
N GLN A 459 15.19 -1.25 -25.49
CA GLN A 459 15.30 -2.71 -25.60
C GLN A 459 15.15 -3.40 -24.25
N ASP A 460 15.75 -2.87 -23.19
CA ASP A 460 15.62 -3.45 -21.84
C ASP A 460 14.19 -3.27 -21.29
N TYR A 461 13.54 -2.15 -21.60
CA TYR A 461 12.13 -1.95 -21.28
C TYR A 461 11.21 -2.97 -21.99
N LEU A 462 11.48 -3.27 -23.28
CA LEU A 462 10.75 -4.30 -24.04
C LEU A 462 10.96 -5.70 -23.44
N LEU A 463 12.20 -6.05 -23.07
CA LEU A 463 12.50 -7.32 -22.39
C LEU A 463 11.73 -7.47 -21.08
N ALA A 464 11.56 -6.39 -20.32
CA ALA A 464 10.72 -6.42 -19.12
C ALA A 464 9.26 -6.75 -19.45
N GLN A 465 8.72 -6.24 -20.56
CA GLN A 465 7.33 -6.54 -20.95
C GLN A 465 7.16 -7.99 -21.44
N GLN A 466 8.18 -8.59 -22.04
CA GLN A 466 8.19 -10.01 -22.37
C GLN A 466 8.23 -10.88 -21.11
N LEU A 467 9.09 -10.53 -20.15
CA LEU A 467 9.16 -11.20 -18.85
C LEU A 467 7.85 -11.05 -18.07
N ARG A 468 7.21 -9.87 -18.11
CA ARG A 468 5.89 -9.65 -17.53
C ARG A 468 4.87 -10.63 -18.11
N ASN A 469 4.83 -10.76 -19.43
CA ASN A 469 3.88 -11.67 -20.07
C ASN A 469 4.15 -13.13 -19.67
N MET A 470 5.40 -13.56 -19.64
CA MET A 470 5.78 -14.90 -19.15
C MET A 470 5.28 -15.14 -17.73
N LEU A 471 5.54 -14.22 -16.80
CA LEU A 471 5.11 -14.31 -15.40
C LEU A 471 3.58 -14.36 -15.30
N MET A 472 2.87 -13.50 -16.04
CA MET A 472 1.42 -13.48 -16.05
C MET A 472 0.82 -14.79 -16.59
N GLN A 473 1.40 -15.37 -17.64
CA GLN A 473 0.97 -16.68 -18.17
C GLN A 473 1.22 -17.82 -17.18
N HIS A 474 2.35 -17.78 -16.48
CA HIS A 474 2.68 -18.75 -15.43
C HIS A 474 1.75 -18.65 -14.22
N LEU A 475 1.45 -17.42 -13.78
CA LEU A 475 0.48 -17.19 -12.70
C LEU A 475 -0.92 -17.70 -13.08
N ALA A 476 -1.39 -17.45 -14.30
CA ALA A 476 -2.64 -18.03 -14.79
C ALA A 476 -2.62 -19.57 -14.78
N PHE A 477 -1.49 -20.18 -15.16
CA PHE A 477 -1.33 -21.63 -15.02
C PHE A 477 -1.46 -22.08 -13.56
N LEU A 478 -0.81 -21.40 -12.61
CA LEU A 478 -0.89 -21.74 -11.19
C LEU A 478 -2.32 -21.60 -10.65
N TYR A 479 -3.04 -20.54 -10.98
CA TYR A 479 -4.43 -20.34 -10.53
C TYR A 479 -5.42 -21.35 -11.16
N GLN A 480 -5.18 -21.77 -12.41
CA GLN A 480 -5.97 -22.84 -13.02
C GLN A 480 -5.65 -24.23 -12.44
N LYS A 481 -4.38 -24.48 -12.13
CA LYS A 481 -3.92 -25.73 -11.49
C LYS A 481 -4.43 -25.85 -10.06
N TYR A 482 -4.49 -24.73 -9.34
CA TYR A 482 -4.92 -24.64 -7.94
C TYR A 482 -5.99 -23.55 -7.79
N PRO A 483 -7.28 -23.85 -8.09
CA PRO A 483 -8.36 -22.87 -7.93
C PRO A 483 -8.44 -22.37 -6.48
N GLY A 484 -8.54 -21.05 -6.29
CA GLY A 484 -8.54 -20.44 -4.94
C GLY A 484 -7.17 -20.28 -4.30
N LEU A 485 -6.09 -20.59 -5.02
CA LEU A 485 -4.72 -20.36 -4.58
C LEU A 485 -4.48 -18.92 -4.15
N VAL A 486 -3.86 -18.76 -2.98
CA VAL A 486 -3.15 -17.56 -2.59
C VAL A 486 -1.66 -17.86 -2.48
N ILE A 487 -0.83 -17.05 -3.12
CA ILE A 487 0.64 -17.14 -3.00
C ILE A 487 1.04 -16.35 -1.75
N VAL A 488 1.68 -17.03 -0.80
CA VAL A 488 2.00 -16.45 0.52
C VAL A 488 3.51 -16.26 0.67
N THR A 489 3.88 -15.07 1.14
CA THR A 489 5.25 -14.68 1.49
C THR A 489 5.24 -13.82 2.75
N PRO A 490 6.37 -13.59 3.44
CA PRO A 490 6.50 -12.39 4.26
C PRO A 490 6.19 -11.15 3.41
N THR A 491 5.71 -10.07 4.03
CA THR A 491 5.50 -8.82 3.27
C THR A 491 6.84 -8.18 2.89
N SER A 492 7.82 -8.23 3.78
CA SER A 492 9.20 -7.80 3.56
C SER A 492 10.14 -8.84 4.20
N PRO A 493 11.35 -9.08 3.65
CA PRO A 493 12.30 -9.98 4.29
C PRO A 493 12.82 -9.44 5.62
N MET A 494 12.77 -8.13 5.84
CA MET A 494 13.18 -7.49 7.09
C MET A 494 11.97 -6.95 7.85
N ALA A 495 11.99 -7.06 9.18
CA ALA A 495 10.87 -6.61 10.02
C ALA A 495 10.68 -5.08 9.97
N GLY A 496 11.79 -4.35 9.81
CA GLY A 496 11.80 -2.90 9.71
C GLY A 496 13.18 -2.42 9.26
N TRP A 497 13.25 -1.16 8.84
CA TRP A 497 14.50 -0.52 8.45
C TRP A 497 14.95 0.47 9.54
N PRO A 498 16.04 0.18 10.30
CA PRO A 498 16.58 1.10 11.29
C PRO A 498 17.13 2.38 10.63
N ILE A 499 16.81 3.53 11.19
CA ILE A 499 17.40 4.81 10.80
C ILE A 499 18.85 4.81 11.27
N ALA A 500 19.83 4.93 10.37
CA ALA A 500 21.23 4.84 10.76
C ALA A 500 21.67 6.11 11.49
N SER A 501 21.34 7.29 10.94
CA SER A 501 21.73 8.59 11.50
C SER A 501 20.69 9.69 11.31
N GLU A 502 20.78 10.77 12.11
CA GLU A 502 20.00 12.00 11.87
C GLU A 502 20.37 12.67 10.53
N GLY A 503 21.56 12.40 10.00
CA GLY A 503 21.98 12.85 8.68
C GLY A 503 21.10 12.27 7.58
N ASP A 504 20.66 11.01 7.72
CA ASP A 504 19.77 10.36 6.77
C ASP A 504 18.44 11.12 6.72
N LEU A 505 17.88 11.49 7.88
CA LEU A 505 16.60 12.21 7.95
C LEU A 505 16.70 13.64 7.41
N LYS A 506 17.86 14.27 7.57
CA LYS A 506 18.10 15.65 7.13
C LYS A 506 18.39 15.78 5.64
N TYR A 507 19.06 14.81 5.04
CA TYR A 507 19.56 14.91 3.66
C TYR A 507 19.00 13.86 2.70
N GLY A 508 18.32 12.84 3.22
CA GLY A 508 17.92 11.65 2.48
C GLY A 508 18.99 10.55 2.55
N ILE A 509 18.66 9.40 1.97
CA ILE A 509 19.54 8.23 1.84
C ILE A 509 19.36 7.63 0.45
N THR A 510 20.43 7.13 -0.15
CA THR A 510 20.36 6.22 -1.28
C THR A 510 21.06 4.92 -0.91
N ASP A 511 20.26 3.89 -0.69
CA ASP A 511 20.68 2.53 -0.38
C ASP A 511 19.83 1.57 -1.23
N GLY A 512 20.17 1.52 -2.52
CA GLY A 512 19.41 0.73 -3.50
C GLY A 512 19.36 -0.77 -3.15
N ASN A 513 20.40 -1.28 -2.48
CA ASN A 513 20.45 -2.67 -2.02
C ASN A 513 19.36 -2.94 -0.99
N THR A 514 19.26 -2.11 0.04
CA THR A 514 18.23 -2.28 1.08
C THR A 514 16.84 -1.97 0.53
N SER A 515 16.68 -0.99 -0.38
CA SER A 515 15.41 -0.72 -1.06
C SER A 515 14.92 -1.93 -1.87
N ILE A 516 15.79 -2.53 -2.70
CA ILE A 516 15.46 -3.75 -3.45
C ILE A 516 15.21 -4.91 -2.49
N ARG A 517 16.02 -5.09 -1.43
CA ARG A 517 15.74 -6.11 -0.41
C ARG A 517 14.36 -5.94 0.20
N ASN A 518 13.98 -4.73 0.58
CA ASN A 518 12.66 -4.46 1.18
C ASN A 518 11.50 -4.76 0.22
N MET A 519 11.73 -4.59 -1.09
CA MET A 519 10.75 -4.89 -2.15
C MET A 519 10.69 -6.38 -2.55
N GLU A 520 11.49 -7.25 -1.93
CA GLU A 520 11.78 -8.60 -2.43
C GLU A 520 10.55 -9.44 -2.70
N TYR A 521 9.48 -9.30 -1.93
CA TYR A 521 8.26 -10.08 -2.09
C TYR A 521 7.12 -9.34 -2.79
N VAL A 522 7.10 -8.02 -2.70
CA VAL A 522 5.93 -7.20 -3.08
C VAL A 522 5.84 -6.90 -4.57
N TRP A 523 6.97 -6.90 -5.29
CA TRP A 523 7.07 -6.46 -6.68
C TRP A 523 6.16 -7.24 -7.65
N LEU A 524 5.99 -8.55 -7.42
CA LEU A 524 5.28 -9.44 -8.35
C LEU A 524 3.83 -9.02 -8.57
N ALA A 525 3.14 -8.64 -7.49
CA ALA A 525 1.75 -8.19 -7.55
C ALA A 525 1.58 -6.84 -8.27
N ASN A 526 2.59 -5.96 -8.22
CA ASN A 526 2.59 -4.73 -9.01
C ASN A 526 2.85 -5.04 -10.47
N PHE A 527 3.90 -5.80 -10.75
CA PHE A 527 4.37 -6.08 -12.09
C PHE A 527 3.37 -6.89 -12.91
N CYS A 528 2.65 -7.83 -12.28
CA CYS A 528 1.64 -8.66 -12.93
C CYS A 528 0.20 -8.19 -12.70
N GLY A 529 -0.03 -7.12 -11.92
CA GLY A 529 -1.35 -6.54 -11.70
C GLY A 529 -2.28 -7.31 -10.76
N ASN A 530 -1.82 -8.39 -10.12
CA ASN A 530 -2.58 -9.16 -9.13
C ASN A 530 -2.89 -8.33 -7.86
N PRO A 531 -4.01 -8.58 -7.18
CA PRO A 531 -4.27 -8.02 -5.87
C PRO A 531 -3.43 -8.72 -4.79
N ALA A 532 -3.08 -8.00 -3.73
CA ALA A 532 -2.38 -8.56 -2.58
C ALA A 532 -2.77 -7.84 -1.28
N ILE A 533 -2.83 -8.58 -0.17
CA ILE A 533 -3.09 -8.04 1.17
C ILE A 533 -1.88 -8.27 2.08
N SER A 534 -1.52 -7.27 2.89
CA SER A 534 -0.56 -7.40 3.98
C SER A 534 -1.30 -7.38 5.32
N CYS A 535 -1.03 -8.36 6.18
CA CYS A 535 -1.61 -8.49 7.51
C CYS A 535 -0.52 -8.53 8.59
N PRO A 536 -0.67 -7.82 9.72
CA PRO A 536 0.25 -7.93 10.84
C PRO A 536 0.09 -9.30 11.52
N VAL A 537 1.22 -9.96 11.85
CA VAL A 537 1.24 -11.31 12.43
C VAL A 537 2.01 -11.43 13.74
N GLY A 538 2.68 -10.37 14.15
CA GLY A 538 3.42 -10.36 15.40
C GLY A 538 4.45 -9.26 15.44
N TYR A 539 5.38 -9.39 16.38
CA TYR A 539 6.42 -8.40 16.65
C TYR A 539 7.74 -9.10 16.94
N VAL A 540 8.84 -8.49 16.54
CA VAL A 540 10.19 -8.93 16.87
C VAL A 540 10.91 -7.90 17.73
N GLU A 541 11.96 -8.36 18.41
CA GLU A 541 12.84 -7.48 19.16
C GLU A 541 13.60 -6.54 18.20
N PRO A 542 13.68 -5.24 18.52
CA PRO A 542 14.39 -4.29 17.68
C PRO A 542 15.91 -4.48 17.79
N THR A 543 16.61 -4.22 16.69
CA THR A 543 18.07 -4.09 16.67
C THR A 543 18.55 -2.71 17.11
N LYS A 544 17.66 -1.70 17.16
CA LYS A 544 17.95 -0.32 17.60
C LYS A 544 16.76 0.29 18.33
N GLY A 545 16.99 1.08 19.38
CA GLY A 545 15.91 1.77 20.11
C GLY A 545 15.13 0.86 21.06
N LYS A 546 13.97 1.35 21.52
CA LYS A 546 13.07 0.67 22.47
C LYS A 546 11.75 0.32 21.78
N GLY A 547 10.97 -0.57 22.40
CA GLY A 547 9.67 -1.00 21.89
C GLY A 547 9.79 -2.31 21.11
N SER A 548 9.03 -2.44 20.03
CA SER A 548 9.03 -3.67 19.21
C SER A 548 8.87 -3.32 17.73
N VAL A 549 9.27 -4.22 16.83
CA VAL A 549 9.13 -4.02 15.39
C VAL A 549 8.04 -4.96 14.86
N PRO A 550 6.93 -4.46 14.30
CA PRO A 550 5.89 -5.32 13.72
C PRO A 550 6.40 -6.14 12.53
N VAL A 551 5.77 -7.30 12.31
CA VAL A 551 6.03 -8.17 11.14
C VAL A 551 4.72 -8.41 10.40
N GLY A 552 4.77 -8.31 9.07
CA GLY A 552 3.64 -8.58 8.18
C GLY A 552 3.83 -9.85 7.35
N ILE A 553 2.72 -10.54 7.11
CA ILE A 553 2.61 -11.59 6.09
C ILE A 553 1.77 -11.08 4.92
N MET A 554 2.11 -11.49 3.71
CA MET A 554 1.39 -11.11 2.50
C MET A 554 0.75 -12.33 1.84
N ALA A 555 -0.48 -12.16 1.37
CA ALA A 555 -1.14 -13.09 0.46
C ALA A 555 -1.45 -12.36 -0.87
N MET A 556 -1.01 -12.94 -1.99
CA MET A 556 -1.34 -12.49 -3.34
C MET A 556 -2.37 -13.43 -3.95
N GLY A 557 -3.45 -12.87 -4.50
CA GLY A 557 -4.55 -13.62 -5.10
C GLY A 557 -4.58 -13.51 -6.63
N GLU A 558 -5.48 -14.29 -7.22
CA GLU A 558 -5.84 -14.12 -8.63
C GLU A 558 -6.42 -12.72 -8.88
N TRP A 559 -6.33 -12.23 -10.12
CA TRP A 559 -6.93 -10.95 -10.50
C TRP A 559 -8.42 -10.91 -10.11
N GLY A 560 -8.84 -9.82 -9.45
CA GLY A 560 -10.21 -9.65 -8.96
C GLY A 560 -10.57 -10.40 -7.67
N ALA A 561 -9.61 -11.05 -7.01
CA ALA A 561 -9.86 -11.83 -5.80
C ALA A 561 -9.81 -11.01 -4.49
N GLU A 562 -9.98 -9.69 -4.53
CA GLU A 562 -9.84 -8.81 -3.35
C GLU A 562 -10.74 -9.25 -2.18
N LEU A 563 -11.99 -9.62 -2.43
CA LEU A 563 -12.90 -10.11 -1.39
C LEU A 563 -12.41 -11.42 -0.76
N GLY A 564 -11.81 -12.31 -1.54
CA GLY A 564 -11.20 -13.55 -1.04
C GLY A 564 -9.94 -13.27 -0.22
N LEU A 565 -9.17 -12.25 -0.57
CA LEU A 565 -8.02 -11.79 0.22
C LEU A 565 -8.45 -11.12 1.53
N LEU A 566 -9.53 -10.35 1.53
CA LEU A 566 -10.11 -9.79 2.75
C LEU A 566 -10.60 -10.90 3.68
N GLU A 567 -11.25 -11.93 3.15
CA GLU A 567 -11.63 -13.12 3.92
C GLU A 567 -10.41 -13.83 4.51
N TRP A 568 -9.35 -14.03 3.72
CA TRP A 568 -8.08 -14.57 4.20
C TRP A 568 -7.46 -13.70 5.31
N GLY A 569 -7.53 -12.38 5.17
CA GLY A 569 -7.06 -11.42 6.17
C GLY A 569 -7.86 -11.45 7.47
N ARG A 570 -9.17 -11.75 7.43
CA ARG A 570 -9.97 -11.97 8.65
C ARG A 570 -9.48 -13.17 9.44
N GLU A 571 -9.06 -14.23 8.74
CA GLU A 571 -8.45 -15.39 9.39
C GLU A 571 -7.08 -15.05 10.01
N CYS A 572 -6.34 -14.10 9.41
CA CYS A 572 -5.08 -13.59 9.96
C CYS A 572 -5.31 -12.69 11.18
N GLU A 573 -6.38 -11.88 11.19
CA GLU A 573 -6.74 -11.05 12.35
C GLU A 573 -7.03 -11.92 13.58
N ARG A 574 -7.68 -13.08 13.39
CA ARG A 574 -7.85 -14.08 14.47
C ARG A 574 -6.53 -14.59 15.02
N TRP A 575 -5.53 -14.84 14.15
CA TRP A 575 -4.19 -15.23 14.61
C TRP A 575 -3.59 -14.20 15.57
N LEU A 576 -3.70 -12.91 15.24
CA LEU A 576 -3.13 -11.84 16.08
C LEU A 576 -3.90 -11.64 17.39
N ASN A 577 -5.24 -11.76 17.34
CA ASN A 577 -6.10 -11.46 18.49
C ASN A 577 -6.34 -12.66 19.44
N GLU A 578 -6.31 -13.89 18.92
CA GLU A 578 -6.73 -15.09 19.65
C GLU A 578 -5.60 -16.09 19.88
N VAL A 579 -4.58 -16.12 19.00
CA VAL A 579 -3.53 -17.16 19.02
C VAL A 579 -2.19 -16.60 19.52
N THR A 580 -1.80 -15.41 19.08
CA THR A 580 -0.55 -14.77 19.47
C THR A 580 -0.59 -14.39 20.96
N PRO A 581 0.29 -14.92 21.83
CA PRO A 581 0.21 -14.63 23.27
C PRO A 581 0.40 -13.16 23.62
N SER A 582 1.21 -12.42 22.85
CA SER A 582 1.39 -10.99 23.06
C SER A 582 0.20 -10.16 22.59
N GLY A 583 -0.74 -10.76 21.86
CA GLY A 583 -1.81 -10.08 21.16
C GLY A 583 -1.30 -8.99 20.22
N ARG A 584 -2.22 -8.09 19.88
CA ARG A 584 -1.93 -6.81 19.24
C ARG A 584 -1.36 -5.82 20.26
N LYS A 585 -0.34 -5.07 19.86
CA LYS A 585 0.25 -3.98 20.66
C LYS A 585 -0.15 -2.64 20.06
N GLN A 586 -0.60 -1.71 20.90
CA GLN A 586 -0.68 -0.29 20.53
C GLN A 586 0.71 0.35 20.63
N PRO A 587 1.08 1.25 19.72
CA PRO A 587 2.35 1.98 19.81
C PRO A 587 2.38 2.93 21.01
N GLY A 588 3.58 3.35 21.44
CA GLY A 588 3.76 4.20 22.61
C GLY A 588 3.20 5.62 22.45
N ASN A 589 3.01 6.06 21.21
CA ASN A 589 2.39 7.33 20.84
C ASN A 589 0.96 7.16 20.30
N TRP A 590 0.28 6.06 20.64
CA TRP A 590 -1.10 5.82 20.24
C TRP A 590 -2.07 6.82 20.90
N GLU A 591 -3.07 7.25 20.14
CA GLU A 591 -4.12 8.17 20.57
C GLU A 591 -5.48 7.46 20.61
N ASP A 592 -6.18 7.54 21.75
CA ASP A 592 -7.59 7.16 21.82
C ASP A 592 -8.47 8.36 21.43
N VAL A 593 -8.66 8.55 20.13
CA VAL A 593 -9.45 9.67 19.60
C VAL A 593 -10.88 9.67 20.13
N VAL A 594 -11.46 8.50 20.39
CA VAL A 594 -12.82 8.39 20.93
C VAL A 594 -12.87 8.89 22.37
N VAL A 595 -11.93 8.47 23.22
CA VAL A 595 -11.84 8.95 24.61
C VAL A 595 -11.55 10.45 24.64
N ASN A 596 -10.62 10.92 23.80
CA ASN A 596 -10.27 12.34 23.70
C ASN A 596 -11.49 13.19 23.29
N ALA A 597 -12.28 12.73 22.32
CA ALA A 597 -13.48 13.41 21.84
C ALA A 597 -14.62 13.41 22.86
N LYS A 598 -14.85 12.30 23.57
CA LYS A 598 -15.86 12.25 24.66
C LYS A 598 -15.52 13.22 25.79
N GLY A 599 -14.24 13.35 26.13
CA GLY A 599 -13.78 14.33 27.11
C GLY A 599 -14.17 15.77 26.76
N LYS A 600 -14.12 16.13 25.47
CA LYS A 600 -14.53 17.46 24.98
C LYS A 600 -16.03 17.69 24.96
N MET A 601 -16.86 16.66 24.86
CA MET A 601 -18.32 16.81 24.90
C MET A 601 -18.85 17.08 26.31
N VAL A 602 -18.06 16.76 27.34
CA VAL A 602 -18.42 16.92 28.77
C VAL A 602 -17.88 18.24 29.35
N SER A 603 -16.81 18.79 28.76
CA SER A 603 -16.22 20.09 29.10
C SER A 603 -16.93 21.25 28.41
#